data_AF-A0A7E4V1K1-F1
#
_entry.id   AF-A0A7E4V1K1-F1
#
_cell.length_a   1.000
_cell.length_b   1.000
_cell.length_c   1.000
_cell.angle_alpha   90.00
_cell.angle_beta   90.00
_cell.angle_gamma   90.00
#
_symmetry.space_group_name_H-M   'P 1'
#
loop_
_entity.id
_entity.type
_entity.pdbx_description
1 polymer ?
#
loop_
_entity_poly.entity_id
_entity_poly.type
_entity_poly.pdbx_seq_one_letter_code
_entity_poly.pdbx_strand_id
1 'polypeptide(L)'
;MSARAGLGATPGRAGKLPPNVNRILYVKNLPYKITSEEMYEIFGKFGAIRQIRVGSTPETRGTAFVVYEDIFDAKNACENLSGFNVNNRYLAIMYYQCTKAYKRMDTEKAREKLEKMKSQYNLGGDLEKEKDKLLATPLRTPARQ
;
A
#
# COMPACT_ATOMS: atom_id res chain seq x y z
N MET A 1 35.73 -33.59 23.93
CA MET A 1 35.52 -32.33 24.66
C MET A 1 35.88 -31.20 23.69
N SER A 2 34.91 -30.76 22.89
CA SER A 2 34.03 -29.61 23.12
C SER A 2 34.71 -28.27 22.84
N ALA A 3 34.47 -27.75 21.64
CA ALA A 3 34.53 -26.31 21.34
C ALA A 3 33.36 -25.97 20.41
N ARG A 4 32.21 -25.62 20.99
CA ARG A 4 31.11 -24.96 20.26
C ARG A 4 31.49 -23.48 20.15
N ALA A 5 31.85 -23.03 18.96
CA ALA A 5 31.95 -21.62 18.66
C ALA A 5 30.53 -21.02 18.63
N GLY A 6 30.21 -20.22 19.65
CA GLY A 6 29.03 -19.38 19.66
C GLY A 6 29.25 -18.16 18.77
N LEU A 7 28.63 -18.15 17.60
CA LEU A 7 28.47 -16.95 16.78
C LEU A 7 27.35 -16.10 17.37
N GLY A 8 27.69 -15.26 18.33
CA GLY A 8 26.88 -14.13 18.77
C GLY A 8 26.95 -13.03 17.72
N ALA A 9 25.92 -12.91 16.88
CA ALA A 9 25.73 -11.75 16.02
C ALA A 9 25.32 -10.55 16.88
N THR A 10 26.11 -9.48 16.81
CA THR A 10 25.90 -8.20 17.47
C THR A 10 24.67 -7.46 16.90
N PRO A 11 23.79 -6.85 17.73
CA PRO A 11 22.74 -5.97 17.23
C PRO A 11 23.35 -4.57 17.07
N GLY A 12 24.12 -4.38 16.00
CA GLY A 12 24.83 -3.14 15.70
C GLY A 12 24.30 -2.46 14.46
N ARG A 13 23.42 -1.45 14.67
CA ARG A 13 23.02 -0.32 13.80
C ARG A 13 21.53 -0.28 13.50
N ALA A 14 20.79 0.39 14.38
CA ALA A 14 19.56 1.09 14.01
C ALA A 14 19.91 2.26 13.05
N GLY A 15 20.30 1.92 11.82
CA GLY A 15 20.40 2.88 10.73
C GLY A 15 18.97 3.26 10.35
N LYS A 16 18.62 4.53 10.51
CA LYS A 16 17.31 5.07 10.13
C LYS A 16 17.07 4.74 8.66
N LEU A 17 16.20 3.75 8.40
CA LEU A 17 15.86 3.34 7.04
C LEU A 17 15.13 4.49 6.32
N PRO A 18 15.33 4.64 5.01
CA PRO A 18 14.65 5.70 4.26
C PRO A 18 13.13 5.53 4.39
N PRO A 19 12.36 6.63 4.39
CA PRO A 19 10.90 6.61 4.63
C PRO A 19 10.11 5.80 3.60
N ASN A 20 10.79 5.39 2.52
CA ASN A 20 10.23 4.61 1.42
C ASN A 20 10.21 3.10 1.72
N VAL A 21 10.97 2.66 2.74
CA VAL A 21 11.08 1.26 3.17
C VAL A 21 9.98 0.96 4.17
N ASN A 22 9.32 -0.17 3.99
CA ASN A 22 8.23 -0.61 4.83
C ASN A 22 8.43 -2.08 5.22
N ARG A 23 7.92 -2.48 6.40
CA ARG A 23 7.89 -3.87 6.85
C ARG A 23 7.00 -4.76 5.99
N ILE A 24 6.08 -4.13 5.26
CA ILE A 24 5.15 -4.79 4.37
C ILE A 24 5.72 -4.76 2.95
N LEU A 25 5.91 -5.94 2.37
CA LEU A 25 6.29 -6.13 0.99
C LEU A 25 5.08 -6.54 0.17
N TYR A 26 5.02 -5.98 -1.04
CA TYR A 26 4.06 -6.34 -2.06
C TYR A 26 4.75 -7.18 -3.13
N VAL A 27 4.28 -8.42 -3.29
CA VAL A 27 4.80 -9.39 -4.23
C VAL A 27 3.84 -9.47 -5.42
N LYS A 28 4.38 -9.33 -6.63
CA LYS A 28 3.67 -9.49 -7.90
C LYS A 28 4.26 -10.64 -8.70
N ASN A 29 3.47 -11.12 -9.65
CA ASN A 29 3.84 -12.18 -10.59
C ASN A 29 4.10 -13.54 -9.92
N LEU A 30 3.42 -13.80 -8.81
CA LEU A 30 3.45 -15.11 -8.17
C LEU A 30 2.81 -16.19 -9.07
N PRO A 31 3.31 -17.43 -9.05
CA PRO A 31 2.65 -18.53 -9.72
C PRO A 31 1.31 -18.83 -9.03
N TYR A 32 0.28 -19.13 -9.81
CA TYR A 32 -1.07 -19.40 -9.28
C TYR A 32 -1.16 -20.67 -8.42
N LYS A 33 -0.17 -21.55 -8.52
CA LYS A 33 -0.07 -22.81 -7.78
C LYS A 33 0.78 -22.70 -6.51
N ILE A 34 1.29 -21.52 -6.17
CA ILE A 34 2.12 -21.33 -4.98
C ILE A 34 1.31 -21.67 -3.72
N THR A 35 1.89 -22.47 -2.82
CA THR A 35 1.28 -22.72 -1.51
C THR A 35 1.75 -21.68 -0.49
N SER A 36 0.98 -21.52 0.59
CA SER A 36 1.40 -20.69 1.72
C SER A 36 2.69 -21.20 2.36
N GLU A 37 2.89 -22.52 2.39
CA GLU A 37 4.08 -23.16 2.96
C GLU A 37 5.35 -22.77 2.20
N GLU A 38 5.33 -22.85 0.86
CA GLU A 38 6.44 -22.41 0.02
C GLU A 38 6.76 -20.92 0.21
N MET A 39 5.72 -20.08 0.42
CA MET A 39 5.95 -18.67 0.75
C MET A 39 6.67 -18.52 2.09
N TYR A 40 6.29 -19.27 3.12
CA TYR A 40 7.00 -19.24 4.40
C TYR A 40 8.44 -19.74 4.27
N GLU A 41 8.71 -20.75 3.45
CA GLU A 41 10.07 -21.24 3.22
C GLU A 41 10.95 -20.25 2.46
N ILE A 42 10.41 -19.57 1.44
CA ILE A 42 11.17 -18.62 0.61
C ILE A 42 11.43 -17.33 1.40
N PHE A 43 10.38 -16.74 1.98
CA PHE A 43 10.47 -15.47 2.69
C PHE A 43 11.06 -15.65 4.10
N GLY A 44 10.86 -16.81 4.75
CA GLY A 44 11.36 -17.08 6.10
C GLY A 44 12.88 -17.23 6.20
N LYS A 45 13.57 -17.44 5.07
CA LYS A 45 15.04 -17.43 5.01
C LYS A 45 15.66 -16.06 5.33
N PHE A 46 14.89 -14.98 5.14
CA PHE A 46 15.40 -13.62 5.32
C PHE A 46 15.03 -13.01 6.68
N GLY A 47 14.01 -13.54 7.36
CA GLY A 47 13.59 -13.02 8.65
C GLY A 47 12.26 -13.59 9.12
N ALA A 48 11.85 -13.16 10.32
CA ALA A 48 10.61 -13.61 10.93
C ALA A 48 9.38 -12.96 10.25
N ILE A 49 8.47 -13.80 9.77
CA ILE A 49 7.26 -13.36 9.08
C ILE A 49 6.13 -13.24 10.08
N ARG A 50 5.53 -12.05 10.14
CA ARG A 50 4.36 -11.75 10.97
C ARG A 50 3.07 -12.28 10.34
N GLN A 51 2.89 -12.04 9.04
CA GLN A 51 1.69 -12.45 8.32
C GLN A 51 1.94 -12.50 6.80
N ILE A 52 1.38 -13.50 6.13
CA ILE A 52 1.27 -13.57 4.67
C ILE A 52 -0.20 -13.49 4.28
N ARG A 53 -0.52 -12.62 3.31
CA ARG A 53 -1.86 -12.52 2.71
C ARG A 53 -1.76 -12.69 1.20
N VAL A 54 -2.30 -13.77 0.68
CA VAL A 54 -2.32 -14.06 -0.75
C VAL A 54 -3.62 -13.55 -1.36
N GLY A 55 -3.54 -12.84 -2.49
CA GLY A 55 -4.70 -12.39 -3.25
C GLY A 55 -5.38 -13.56 -3.96
N SER A 56 -6.60 -13.90 -3.56
CA SER A 56 -7.37 -15.00 -4.16
C SER A 56 -8.40 -14.54 -5.20
N THR A 57 -8.71 -13.24 -5.27
CA THR A 57 -9.67 -12.65 -6.23
C THR A 57 -9.09 -12.71 -7.64
N PRO A 58 -9.88 -12.93 -8.70
CA PRO A 58 -9.40 -12.96 -10.10
C PRO A 58 -8.51 -11.77 -10.48
N GLU A 59 -8.80 -10.58 -9.98
CA GLU A 59 -8.02 -9.36 -10.22
C GLU A 59 -6.72 -9.27 -9.41
N THR A 60 -6.64 -9.97 -8.27
CA THR A 60 -5.49 -9.99 -7.35
C THR A 60 -4.70 -11.31 -7.39
N ARG A 61 -5.11 -12.25 -8.24
CA ARG A 61 -4.44 -13.55 -8.36
C ARG A 61 -2.99 -13.35 -8.81
N GLY A 62 -2.06 -14.03 -8.15
CA GLY A 62 -0.63 -13.84 -8.38
C GLY A 62 -0.03 -12.61 -7.70
N THR A 63 -0.76 -12.03 -6.74
CA THR A 63 -0.23 -11.01 -5.83
C THR A 63 -0.29 -11.47 -4.38
N ALA A 64 0.66 -11.03 -3.57
CA ALA A 64 0.65 -11.30 -2.13
C ALA A 64 1.23 -10.11 -1.35
N PHE A 65 0.83 -10.02 -0.09
CA PHE A 65 1.40 -9.12 0.90
C PHE A 65 2.12 -9.95 1.96
N VAL A 66 3.40 -9.66 2.17
CA VAL A 66 4.22 -10.29 3.19
C VAL A 66 4.57 -9.24 4.22
N VAL A 67 4.25 -9.49 5.47
CA VAL A 67 4.53 -8.60 6.60
C VAL A 67 5.62 -9.24 7.43
N TYR A 68 6.78 -8.59 7.51
CA TYR A 68 7.86 -8.99 8.41
C TYR A 68 7.69 -8.36 9.80
N GLU A 69 8.28 -9.00 10.80
CA GLU A 69 8.38 -8.42 12.14
C GLU A 69 9.33 -7.22 12.14
N ASP A 70 10.49 -7.39 11.48
CA ASP A 70 11.53 -6.38 11.37
C ASP A 70 11.57 -5.73 9.97
N ILE A 71 12.01 -4.47 9.94
CA ILE A 71 12.08 -3.66 8.72
C ILE A 71 13.37 -3.88 7.92
N PHE A 72 14.47 -4.23 8.60
CA PHE A 72 15.74 -4.59 7.96
C PHE A 72 15.62 -5.94 7.24
N ASP A 73 14.92 -6.90 7.84
CA ASP A 73 14.60 -8.19 7.22
C ASP A 73 13.78 -8.00 5.93
N ALA A 74 12.76 -7.13 5.98
CA ALA A 74 11.96 -6.78 4.81
C ALA A 74 12.80 -6.14 3.70
N LYS A 75 13.75 -5.27 4.06
CA LYS A 75 14.69 -4.68 3.10
C LYS A 75 15.55 -5.75 2.43
N ASN A 76 16.16 -6.62 3.23
CA ASN A 76 17.03 -7.69 2.75
C ASN A 76 16.27 -8.66 1.83
N ALA A 77 15.05 -9.05 2.23
CA ALA A 77 14.16 -9.86 1.41
C ALA A 77 13.82 -9.18 0.08
N CYS A 78 13.49 -7.88 0.09
CA CYS A 78 13.15 -7.14 -1.12
C CYS A 78 14.29 -7.12 -2.13
N GLU A 79 15.54 -6.91 -1.69
CA GLU A 79 16.70 -6.84 -2.58
C GLU A 79 17.09 -8.21 -3.15
N ASN A 80 16.99 -9.27 -2.35
CA ASN A 80 17.43 -10.61 -2.77
C ASN A 80 16.35 -11.43 -3.50
N LEU A 81 15.08 -11.24 -3.16
CA LEU A 81 13.97 -11.99 -3.78
C LEU A 81 13.38 -11.28 -5.00
N SER A 82 13.72 -10.01 -5.24
CA SER A 82 13.32 -9.33 -6.47
C SER A 82 14.05 -9.94 -7.67
N GLY A 83 13.30 -10.48 -8.62
CA GLY A 83 13.86 -11.22 -9.75
C GLY A 83 14.15 -12.70 -9.44
N PHE A 84 13.71 -13.22 -8.29
CA PHE A 84 13.84 -14.65 -8.00
C PHE A 84 12.89 -15.46 -8.90
N ASN A 85 13.40 -16.53 -9.52
CA ASN A 85 12.61 -17.36 -10.41
C ASN A 85 11.91 -18.47 -9.62
N VAL A 86 10.57 -18.43 -9.59
CA VAL A 86 9.72 -19.46 -9.00
C VAL A 86 8.81 -20.01 -10.11
N ASN A 87 8.96 -21.29 -10.43
CA ASN A 87 8.16 -22.01 -11.43
C ASN A 87 8.16 -21.30 -12.80
N ASN A 88 9.34 -20.91 -13.29
CA ASN A 88 9.56 -20.15 -14.53
C ASN A 88 8.91 -18.76 -14.53
N ARG A 89 8.66 -18.17 -13.36
CA ARG A 89 8.19 -16.79 -13.20
C ARG A 89 9.11 -16.01 -12.29
N TYR A 90 9.56 -14.86 -12.76
CA TYR A 90 10.34 -13.93 -11.96
C TYR A 90 9.43 -13.14 -11.03
N LEU A 91 9.68 -13.25 -9.73
CA LEU A 91 8.95 -12.49 -8.71
C LEU A 91 9.34 -11.02 -8.78
N ALA A 92 8.35 -10.14 -8.68
CA ALA A 92 8.56 -8.71 -8.57
C ALA A 92 8.13 -8.25 -7.17
N ILE A 93 9.08 -7.79 -6.37
CA ILE A 93 8.85 -7.38 -4.99
C ILE A 93 9.01 -5.87 -4.87
N MET A 94 8.06 -5.23 -4.20
CA MET A 94 8.02 -3.79 -4.03
C MET A 94 7.67 -3.46 -2.58
N TYR A 95 8.19 -2.36 -2.05
CA TYR A 95 7.74 -1.87 -0.75
C TYR A 95 6.28 -1.43 -0.82
N TYR A 96 5.51 -1.78 0.22
CA TYR A 96 4.14 -1.33 0.33
C TYR A 96 4.08 0.17 0.59
N GLN A 97 3.56 0.91 -0.39
CA GLN A 97 3.36 2.35 -0.33
C GLN A 97 1.97 2.64 0.24
N CYS A 98 1.90 2.89 1.55
CA CYS A 98 0.64 3.18 2.26
C CYS A 98 -0.11 4.34 1.58
N THR A 99 0.59 5.41 1.21
CA THR A 99 0.05 6.61 0.54
C THR A 99 -0.65 6.31 -0.79
N LYS A 100 -0.22 5.28 -1.53
CA LYS A 100 -0.85 4.86 -2.79
C LYS A 100 -1.94 3.81 -2.57
N ALA A 101 -1.85 3.01 -1.51
CA ALA A 101 -2.87 2.04 -1.16
C ALA A 101 -4.17 2.70 -0.67
N TYR A 102 -4.08 3.78 0.11
CA TYR A 102 -5.24 4.59 0.49
C TYR A 102 -6.01 5.11 -0.73
N LYS A 103 -5.31 5.56 -1.80
CA LYS A 103 -5.96 6.01 -3.04
C LYS A 103 -6.73 4.92 -3.79
N ARG A 104 -6.38 3.63 -3.62
CA ARG A 104 -7.08 2.51 -4.28
C ARG A 104 -8.20 1.93 -3.42
N MET A 105 -8.10 2.04 -2.10
CA MET A 105 -9.15 1.60 -1.18
C MET A 105 -10.33 2.58 -1.10
N ASP A 106 -10.16 3.83 -1.55
CA ASP A 106 -11.17 4.89 -1.44
C ASP A 106 -12.15 4.98 -2.63
N THR A 107 -11.87 4.38 -3.79
CA THR A 107 -12.57 4.79 -5.02
C THR A 107 -14.00 4.24 -5.20
N GLU A 108 -14.32 3.07 -4.66
CA GLU A 108 -15.66 2.47 -4.84
C GLU A 108 -16.52 2.58 -3.58
N LYS A 109 -16.03 2.08 -2.44
CA LYS A 109 -16.81 2.10 -1.18
C LYS A 109 -16.92 3.48 -0.55
N ALA A 110 -15.92 4.36 -0.70
CA ALA A 110 -16.03 5.73 -0.18
C ALA A 110 -16.99 6.57 -1.05
N ARG A 111 -17.07 6.28 -2.35
CA ARG A 111 -18.03 6.91 -3.27
C ARG A 111 -19.47 6.54 -2.93
N GLU A 112 -19.76 5.25 -2.73
CA GLU A 112 -21.08 4.79 -2.31
C GLU A 112 -21.49 5.33 -0.93
N LYS A 113 -20.53 5.39 0.01
CA LYS A 113 -20.77 5.91 1.35
C LYS A 113 -20.99 7.43 1.35
N LEU A 114 -20.28 8.15 0.49
CA LEU A 114 -20.47 9.58 0.26
C LEU A 114 -21.81 9.87 -0.43
N GLU A 115 -22.25 9.03 -1.36
CA GLU A 115 -23.53 9.18 -2.06
C GLU A 115 -24.72 8.93 -1.13
N LYS A 116 -24.64 7.88 -0.30
CA LYS A 116 -25.62 7.63 0.78
C LYS A 116 -25.65 8.77 1.80
N MET A 117 -24.49 9.29 2.21
CA MET A 117 -24.41 10.38 3.17
C MET A 117 -24.89 11.72 2.56
N LYS A 118 -24.65 11.97 1.27
CA LYS A 118 -25.18 13.14 0.54
C LYS A 118 -26.70 13.11 0.40
N SER A 119 -27.27 11.94 0.10
CA SER A 119 -28.73 11.76 0.06
C SER A 119 -29.36 11.84 1.45
N GLN A 120 -28.66 11.39 2.50
CA GLN A 120 -29.15 11.44 3.88
C GLN A 120 -29.16 12.87 4.48
N TYR A 121 -28.26 13.75 4.04
CA TYR A 121 -28.14 15.13 4.53
C TYR A 121 -28.61 16.20 3.54
N ASN A 122 -29.24 15.81 2.42
CA ASN A 122 -29.76 16.72 1.40
C ASN A 122 -28.74 17.78 0.91
N LEU A 123 -27.44 17.42 0.86
CA LEU A 123 -26.35 18.34 0.53
C LEU A 123 -26.00 18.28 -0.96
N GLY A 124 -26.96 18.68 -1.79
CA GLY A 124 -26.84 18.66 -3.25
C GLY A 124 -27.60 19.79 -3.93
N GLY A 125 -26.85 20.82 -4.32
CA GLY A 125 -27.22 21.73 -5.41
C GLY A 125 -27.85 23.05 -4.97
N ASP A 126 -27.05 24.12 -5.01
CA ASP A 126 -27.43 25.46 -5.50
C ASP A 126 -26.27 26.45 -5.23
N LEU A 127 -25.00 26.10 -5.55
CA LEU A 127 -23.90 27.09 -5.49
C LEU A 127 -23.70 27.84 -6.82
N GLU A 128 -24.45 27.47 -7.87
CA GLU A 128 -24.33 28.05 -9.22
C GLU A 128 -25.37 29.16 -9.48
N LYS A 129 -26.52 29.14 -8.80
CA LYS A 129 -27.54 30.22 -8.92
C LYS A 129 -27.13 31.53 -8.25
N GLU A 130 -26.19 31.50 -7.30
CA GLU A 130 -25.81 32.71 -6.56
C GLU A 130 -24.74 33.55 -7.29
N LYS A 131 -23.96 32.95 -8.20
CA LYS A 131 -23.01 33.68 -9.06
C LYS A 131 -23.68 34.51 -10.14
N ASP A 132 -24.75 34.00 -10.74
CA ASP A 132 -25.53 34.73 -11.77
C ASP A 132 -26.25 35.95 -11.17
N LYS A 133 -26.66 35.85 -9.90
CA LYS A 133 -27.31 36.94 -9.16
C LYS A 133 -26.33 38.05 -8.75
N LEU A 134 -25.04 37.73 -8.56
CA LEU A 134 -23.98 38.70 -8.20
C LEU A 134 -23.38 39.43 -9.41
N LEU A 135 -23.54 38.90 -10.63
CA LEU A 135 -23.01 39.51 -11.87
C LEU A 135 -24.03 40.37 -12.61
N ALA A 136 -25.31 40.36 -12.22
CA ALA A 136 -26.39 41.05 -12.93
C ALA A 136 -26.84 42.39 -12.30
N THR A 137 -26.01 43.05 -11.49
CA THR A 137 -26.34 44.41 -11.00
C THR A 137 -25.71 45.44 -11.92
N PRO A 138 -26.48 46.24 -12.68
CA PRO A 138 -25.91 47.32 -13.47
C PRO A 138 -25.24 48.33 -12.52
N LEU A 139 -23.99 48.69 -12.79
CA LEU A 139 -23.30 49.82 -12.16
C LEU A 139 -24.13 51.09 -12.41
N ARG A 140 -25.02 51.39 -11.47
CA ARG A 140 -25.77 52.65 -11.43
C ARG A 140 -24.79 53.71 -10.95
N THR A 141 -24.17 54.42 -11.88
CA THR A 141 -23.43 55.65 -11.60
C THR A 141 -24.37 56.62 -10.90
N PRO A 142 -24.10 57.06 -9.66
CA PRO A 142 -24.79 58.23 -9.14
C PRO A 142 -24.20 59.46 -9.84
N ALA A 143 -25.05 60.11 -10.63
CA ALA A 143 -24.87 61.48 -11.05
C ALA A 143 -25.02 62.45 -9.85
N ARG A 144 -24.44 63.65 -10.01
CA ARG A 144 -24.47 64.87 -9.15
C ARG A 144 -23.28 65.02 -8.19
N GLN A 145 -22.71 66.21 -8.04
CA GLN A 145 -23.24 67.57 -8.28
C GLN A 145 -22.10 68.53 -8.64
#